data_AF-A0A5C6D684-F1
#
_entry.id   AF-A0A5C6D684-F1
#
_cell.length_a   1.000
_cell.length_b   1.000
_cell.length_c   1.000
_cell.angle_alpha   90.00
_cell.angle_beta   90.00
_cell.angle_gamma   90.00
#
_symmetry.space_group_name_H-M   'P 1'
#
loop_
_entity.id
_entity.type
_entity.pdbx_description
1 polymer ?
#
loop_
_entity_poly.entity_id
_entity_poly.type
_entity_poly.pdbx_seq_one_letter_code
_entity_poly.pdbx_strand_id
1 'polypeptide(L)'
;MSTRTTTRVTPETFEELVRLQQSVGDLQGELNRGRDQLEEDRRQWDQRERRAPIIAAAIQTGGILFACLLPIVAVVILLWPRATETADAEIVDTILIDAASEQPRLLPQPNPPESPEPVRLE
;
A
#
# COMPACT_ATOMS: atom_id res chain seq x y z
N MET A 1 -13.45 82.80 -28.70
CA MET A 1 -13.72 82.23 -30.04
C MET A 1 -13.02 80.88 -30.13
N SER A 2 -13.75 79.79 -29.91
CA SER A 2 -13.20 78.43 -29.97
C SER A 2 -13.49 77.85 -31.36
N THR A 3 -12.44 77.67 -32.16
CA THR A 3 -12.50 77.06 -33.48
C THR A 3 -12.70 75.56 -33.33
N ARG A 4 -13.93 75.09 -33.52
CA ARG A 4 -14.22 73.66 -33.71
C ARG A 4 -13.65 73.23 -35.05
N THR A 5 -12.48 72.61 -35.04
CA THR A 5 -11.94 71.90 -36.20
C THR A 5 -12.77 70.64 -36.40
N THR A 6 -13.74 70.68 -37.31
CA THR A 6 -14.48 69.50 -37.74
C THR A 6 -13.56 68.65 -38.62
N THR A 7 -12.92 67.63 -38.04
CA THR A 7 -12.14 66.64 -38.78
C THR A 7 -13.07 65.98 -39.79
N ARG A 8 -12.85 66.21 -41.09
CA ARG A 8 -13.59 65.51 -42.14
C ARG A 8 -13.17 64.05 -42.10
N VAL A 9 -14.12 63.16 -41.87
CA VAL A 9 -13.93 61.72 -42.08
C VAL A 9 -13.86 61.52 -43.59
N THR A 10 -12.68 61.19 -44.09
CA THR A 10 -12.45 60.80 -45.49
C THR A 10 -12.76 59.31 -45.64
N PRO A 11 -13.13 58.83 -46.84
CA PRO A 11 -13.42 57.41 -47.06
C PRO A 11 -12.22 56.50 -46.70
N GLU A 12 -11.00 56.97 -46.93
CA GLU A 12 -9.74 56.27 -46.59
C GLU A 12 -9.63 55.96 -45.08
N THR A 13 -9.99 56.90 -44.19
CA THR A 13 -9.88 56.69 -42.74
C THR A 13 -10.96 55.76 -42.20
N PHE A 14 -12.11 55.69 -42.87
CA PHE A 14 -13.15 54.72 -42.56
C PHE A 14 -12.70 53.30 -42.91
N GLU A 15 -12.09 53.12 -44.08
CA GLU A 15 -11.52 51.82 -44.48
C GLU A 15 -10.41 51.36 -43.54
N GLU A 16 -9.54 52.29 -43.11
CA GLU A 16 -8.50 51.99 -42.13
C GLU A 16 -9.08 51.60 -40.77
N LEU A 17 -10.11 52.32 -40.28
CA LEU A 17 -10.84 51.98 -39.07
C LEU A 17 -11.49 50.60 -39.15
N VAL A 18 -12.13 50.26 -40.27
CA VAL A 18 -12.75 48.94 -40.48
C VAL A 18 -11.70 47.84 -40.45
N ARG A 19 -10.57 48.02 -41.14
CA ARG A 19 -9.47 47.05 -41.11
C ARG A 19 -8.89 46.86 -39.72
N LEU A 20 -8.73 47.95 -38.95
CA LEU A 20 -8.23 47.90 -37.59
C LEU A 20 -9.23 47.20 -36.64
N GLN A 21 -10.52 47.46 -36.81
CA GLN A 21 -11.57 46.81 -36.04
C GLN A 21 -11.64 45.31 -36.34
N GLN A 22 -11.41 44.92 -37.59
CA GLN A 22 -11.40 43.54 -38.04
C GLN A 22 -10.16 42.79 -37.51
N SER A 23 -8.98 43.41 -37.55
CA SER A 23 -7.75 42.81 -37.00
C SER A 23 -7.81 42.64 -35.48
N VAL A 24 -8.42 43.59 -34.76
CA VAL A 24 -8.68 43.46 -33.33
C VAL A 24 -9.66 42.31 -33.05
N GLY A 25 -10.69 42.14 -33.87
CA GLY A 25 -11.62 41.02 -33.78
C GLY A 25 -10.92 39.67 -33.98
N ASP A 26 -10.05 39.58 -34.97
CA ASP A 26 -9.28 38.36 -35.27
C ASP A 26 -8.32 38.01 -34.12
N LEU A 27 -7.59 39.01 -33.59
CA LEU A 27 -6.71 38.86 -32.43
C LEU A 27 -7.47 38.38 -31.19
N GLN A 28 -8.65 38.95 -30.91
CA GLN A 28 -9.50 38.51 -29.80
C GLN A 28 -9.99 37.07 -29.98
N GLY A 29 -10.29 36.67 -31.22
CA GLY A 29 -10.68 35.30 -31.56
C GLY A 29 -9.56 34.29 -31.31
N GLU A 30 -8.31 34.64 -31.65
CA GLU A 30 -7.14 33.81 -31.36
C GLU A 30 -6.86 33.72 -29.85
N LEU A 31 -6.96 34.85 -29.15
CA LEU A 31 -6.76 34.93 -27.70
C LEU A 31 -7.79 34.10 -26.94
N ASN A 32 -9.06 34.14 -27.36
CA ASN A 32 -10.12 33.31 -26.79
C ASN A 32 -9.84 31.82 -27.00
N ARG A 33 -9.40 31.40 -28.20
CA ARG A 33 -9.02 29.99 -28.44
C ARG A 33 -7.84 29.55 -27.57
N GLY A 34 -6.82 30.40 -27.45
CA GLY A 34 -5.67 30.11 -26.58
C GLY A 34 -6.07 30.03 -25.10
N ARG A 35 -6.98 30.90 -24.66
CA ARG A 35 -7.52 30.86 -23.30
C ARG A 35 -8.33 29.61 -23.03
N ASP A 36 -9.18 29.20 -23.96
CA ASP A 36 -10.02 28.01 -23.81
C ASP A 36 -9.18 26.74 -23.74
N GLN A 37 -8.11 26.63 -24.54
CA GLN A 37 -7.14 25.53 -24.46
C GLN A 37 -6.46 25.47 -23.09
N LEU A 38 -6.00 26.60 -22.56
CA LEU A 38 -5.38 26.67 -21.23
C LEU A 38 -6.37 26.32 -20.10
N GLU A 39 -7.62 26.73 -20.25
CA GLU A 39 -8.66 26.43 -19.27
C GLU A 39 -9.05 24.94 -19.30
N GLU A 40 -9.05 24.33 -20.48
CA GLU A 40 -9.26 22.90 -20.67
C GLU A 40 -8.11 22.08 -20.07
N ASP A 41 -6.86 22.49 -20.30
CA ASP A 41 -5.67 21.89 -19.68
C ASP A 41 -5.69 22.02 -18.15
N ARG A 42 -6.08 23.19 -17.63
CA ARG A 42 -6.25 23.40 -16.19
C ARG A 42 -7.29 22.45 -15.61
N ARG A 43 -8.44 22.28 -16.28
CA ARG A 43 -9.48 21.33 -15.84
C ARG A 43 -8.97 19.89 -15.85
N GLN A 44 -8.17 19.51 -16.84
CA GLN A 44 -7.55 18.19 -16.89
C GLN A 44 -6.55 17.97 -15.76
N TRP A 45 -5.74 18.97 -15.41
CA TRP A 45 -4.83 18.89 -14.27
C TRP A 45 -5.56 18.85 -12.93
N ASP A 46 -6.58 19.68 -12.70
CA ASP A 46 -7.40 19.63 -11.49
C ASP A 46 -8.08 18.27 -11.31
N GLN A 47 -8.48 17.60 -12.40
CA GLN A 47 -9.02 16.24 -12.35
C GLN A 47 -7.95 15.17 -12.02
N ARG A 48 -6.71 15.36 -12.49
CA ARG A 48 -5.59 14.45 -12.19
C ARG A 48 -5.10 14.60 -10.74
N GLU A 49 -5.03 15.83 -10.24
CA GLU A 49 -4.58 16.13 -8.88
C GLU A 49 -5.51 15.51 -7.82
N ARG A 50 -6.82 15.44 -8.09
CA ARG A 50 -7.78 14.75 -7.20
C ARG A 50 -7.58 13.23 -7.13
N ARG A 51 -6.87 12.61 -8.09
CA ARG A 51 -6.62 11.15 -8.13
C ARG A 51 -5.25 10.76 -7.58
N ALA A 52 -4.28 11.67 -7.59
CA ALA A 52 -2.95 11.47 -7.00
C ALA A 52 -2.95 11.03 -5.51
N PRO A 53 -3.79 11.57 -4.61
CA PRO A 53 -3.72 11.22 -3.18
C PRO A 53 -4.15 9.78 -2.87
N ILE A 54 -4.94 9.13 -3.75
CA ILE A 54 -5.42 7.76 -3.55
C ILE A 54 -4.27 6.76 -3.73
N ILE A 55 -3.38 7.00 -4.70
CA ILE A 55 -2.27 6.11 -5.02
C ILE A 55 -1.19 6.17 -3.91
N ALA A 56 -0.88 7.37 -3.42
CA ALA A 56 0.06 7.56 -2.32
C ALA A 56 -0.44 6.90 -1.03
N ALA A 57 -1.73 7.07 -0.71
CA ALA A 57 -2.34 6.41 0.45
C ALA A 57 -2.34 4.88 0.32
N ALA A 58 -2.65 4.34 -0.86
CA ALA A 58 -2.66 2.90 -1.09
C ALA A 58 -1.28 2.24 -0.91
N ILE A 59 -0.20 2.91 -1.32
CA ILE A 59 1.18 2.43 -1.12
C ILE A 59 1.53 2.41 0.38
N GLN A 60 1.17 3.47 1.11
CA GLN A 60 1.44 3.57 2.54
C GLN A 60 0.65 2.53 3.35
N THR A 61 -0.63 2.34 3.05
CA THR A 61 -1.46 1.31 3.69
C THR A 61 -0.99 -0.09 3.31
N GLY A 62 -0.60 -0.30 2.05
CA GLY A 62 -0.03 -1.56 1.58
C GLY A 62 1.24 -1.96 2.34
N GLY A 63 2.16 -1.02 2.54
CA GLY A 63 3.40 -1.27 3.30
C GLY A 63 3.16 -1.74 4.74
N ILE A 64 2.17 -1.17 5.42
CA ILE A 64 1.80 -1.57 6.79
C ILE A 64 1.18 -2.98 6.80
N LEU A 65 0.33 -3.29 5.82
CA LEU A 65 -0.23 -4.64 5.67
C LEU A 65 0.87 -5.69 5.45
N PHE A 66 1.86 -5.38 4.61
CA PHE A 66 3.02 -6.26 4.42
C PHE A 66 3.86 -6.41 5.70
N ALA A 67 4.08 -5.33 6.44
CA ALA A 67 4.79 -5.39 7.72
C ALA A 67 4.06 -6.26 8.76
N CYS A 68 2.73 -6.29 8.74
CA CYS A 68 1.92 -7.13 9.63
C CYS A 68 1.77 -8.58 9.13
N LEU A 69 1.78 -8.81 7.82
CA LEU A 69 1.75 -10.17 7.24
C LEU A 69 3.08 -10.90 7.39
N LEU A 70 4.20 -10.19 7.37
CA LEU A 70 5.54 -10.77 7.48
C LEU A 70 5.73 -11.65 8.74
N PRO A 71 5.40 -11.20 9.97
CA PRO A 71 5.51 -12.06 11.15
C PRO A 71 4.56 -13.27 11.10
N ILE A 72 3.37 -13.14 10.51
CA ILE A 72 2.42 -14.25 10.35
C ILE A 72 3.01 -15.32 9.41
N VAL A 73 3.57 -14.90 8.28
CA VAL A 73 4.23 -15.81 7.32
C VAL A 73 5.44 -16.48 7.96
N ALA A 74 6.23 -15.76 8.75
CA ALA A 74 7.36 -16.34 9.46
C ALA A 74 6.94 -17.46 10.43
N VAL A 75 5.85 -17.25 11.19
CA VAL A 75 5.28 -18.29 12.07
C VAL A 75 4.77 -19.47 11.26
N VAL A 76 4.07 -19.24 10.15
CA VAL A 76 3.58 -20.32 9.28
C VAL A 76 4.72 -21.16 8.70
N ILE A 77 5.81 -20.52 8.27
CA ILE A 77 7.01 -21.22 7.78
C ILE A 77 7.68 -22.02 8.91
N LEU A 78 7.76 -21.45 10.10
CA LEU A 78 8.37 -22.12 11.25
C LEU A 78 7.55 -23.33 11.73
N LEU A 79 6.22 -23.20 11.70
CA LEU A 79 5.28 -24.24 12.08
C LEU A 79 4.99 -25.22 10.94
N TRP A 80 5.56 -24.98 9.75
CA TRP A 80 5.39 -25.87 8.62
C TRP A 80 6.03 -27.21 8.98
N PRO A 81 5.27 -28.32 9.00
CA PRO A 81 5.80 -29.62 9.35
C PRO A 81 6.93 -29.95 8.38
N ARG A 82 8.17 -29.91 8.89
CA ARG A 82 9.31 -30.46 8.16
C ARG A 82 9.17 -31.97 8.27
N ALA A 83 9.27 -32.66 7.14
CA ALA A 83 9.19 -34.11 7.02
C ALA A 83 10.38 -34.84 7.68
N THR A 84 10.75 -34.46 8.90
CA THR A 84 11.62 -35.20 9.81
C THR A 84 10.83 -36.22 10.65
N GLU A 85 9.51 -36.33 10.41
CA GLU A 85 8.55 -37.14 11.16
C GLU A 85 8.79 -38.65 11.14
N THR A 86 9.69 -39.22 10.32
CA THR A 86 9.86 -40.69 10.34
C THR A 86 10.52 -41.18 11.62
N ALA A 87 11.53 -40.46 12.14
CA ALA A 87 12.19 -40.84 13.39
C ALA A 87 11.35 -40.45 14.61
N ASP A 88 10.77 -39.24 14.63
CA ASP A 88 9.99 -38.77 15.78
C ASP A 88 8.68 -39.54 15.94
N ALA A 89 7.99 -39.89 14.85
CA ALA A 89 6.77 -40.69 14.94
C ALA A 89 7.05 -42.12 15.45
N GLU A 90 8.15 -42.74 15.01
CA GLU A 90 8.56 -44.07 15.48
C GLU A 90 8.99 -44.06 16.95
N ILE A 91 9.67 -42.99 17.40
CA ILE A 91 10.02 -42.80 18.81
C ILE A 91 8.76 -42.59 19.67
N VAL A 92 7.81 -41.78 19.21
CA VAL A 92 6.53 -41.54 19.92
C VAL A 92 5.74 -42.83 20.04
N ASP A 93 5.64 -43.62 18.96
CA ASP A 93 4.93 -44.91 18.99
C ASP A 93 5.63 -45.89 19.93
N THR A 94 6.96 -45.95 19.90
CA THR A 94 7.75 -46.81 20.81
C THR A 94 7.55 -46.42 22.28
N ILE A 95 7.53 -45.12 22.60
CA ILE A 95 7.27 -44.63 23.97
C ILE A 95 5.83 -44.92 24.39
N LEU A 96 4.86 -44.76 23.49
CA LEU A 96 3.45 -45.05 23.77
C LEU A 96 3.22 -46.53 24.06
N ILE A 97 3.87 -47.41 23.28
CA ILE A 97 3.83 -48.87 23.45
C ILE A 97 4.50 -49.28 24.78
N ASP A 98 5.66 -48.73 25.14
CA ASP A 98 6.32 -49.04 26.42
C ASP A 98 5.51 -48.51 27.62
N ALA A 99 4.92 -47.31 27.51
CA ALA A 99 4.07 -46.75 28.56
C ALA A 99 2.77 -47.54 28.79
N ALA A 100 2.24 -48.20 27.75
CA ALA A 100 1.07 -49.05 27.84
C ALA A 100 1.38 -50.51 28.26
N SER A 101 2.67 -50.86 28.39
CA SER A 101 3.10 -52.21 28.75
C SER A 101 3.02 -52.44 30.28
N GLU A 102 2.74 -53.68 30.70
CA GLU A 102 2.59 -54.04 32.13
C GLU A 102 3.87 -53.84 32.96
N GLN A 103 5.03 -53.74 32.30
CA GLN A 103 6.34 -53.44 32.91
C GLN A 103 7.08 -52.43 32.05
N PRO A 104 6.83 -51.11 32.22
CA PRO A 104 7.50 -50.08 31.43
C PRO A 104 8.99 -50.08 31.77
N ARG A 105 9.85 -50.36 30.79
CA ARG A 105 11.31 -50.45 31.01
C ARG A 105 12.02 -49.11 30.88
N LEU A 106 11.40 -48.15 30.19
CA LEU A 106 12.00 -46.84 29.92
C LEU A 106 11.62 -45.78 30.95
N LEU A 107 10.62 -46.04 31.80
CA LEU A 107 10.24 -45.15 32.90
C LEU A 107 11.08 -45.43 34.16
N PRO A 108 11.37 -44.40 34.98
CA PRO A 108 11.99 -44.58 36.29
C PRO A 108 11.15 -45.56 37.12
N GLN A 109 11.69 -46.77 37.33
CA GLN A 109 11.04 -47.76 38.17
C GLN A 109 10.97 -47.21 39.60
N PRO A 110 9.80 -47.26 40.27
CA PRO A 110 9.74 -46.93 41.67
C PRO A 110 10.68 -47.88 42.42
N ASN A 111 11.75 -47.32 42.99
CA ASN A 111 12.68 -48.07 43.81
C ASN A 111 11.87 -48.79 44.91
N PRO A 112 12.08 -50.09 45.14
CA PRO A 112 11.39 -50.79 46.22
C PRO A 112 11.70 -50.09 47.54
N PRO A 113 10.74 -50.02 48.48
CA PRO A 113 10.95 -49.35 49.76
C PRO A 113 12.16 -50.00 50.45
N GLU A 114 13.15 -49.17 50.73
CA GLU A 114 14.33 -49.49 51.52
C GLU A 114 13.90 -50.28 52.76
N SER A 115 14.31 -51.56 52.84
CA SER A 115 13.95 -52.39 53.97
C SER A 115 14.50 -51.76 55.24
N PRO A 116 13.74 -51.70 56.35
CA PRO A 116 14.20 -51.05 57.57
C PRO A 116 15.49 -51.72 58.06
N GLU A 117 16.54 -50.90 58.24
CA GLU A 117 17.77 -51.28 58.93
C GLU A 117 17.43 -52.02 60.23
N PRO A 118 18.05 -53.18 60.51
CA PRO A 118 17.92 -53.80 61.81
C PRO A 118 18.64 -52.91 62.84
N VAL A 119 17.84 -52.26 63.69
CA VAL A 119 18.33 -51.61 64.92
C VAL A 119 19.13 -52.65 65.70
N ARG A 120 20.46 -52.51 65.70
CA ARG A 120 21.33 -53.24 66.63
C ARG A 120 21.04 -52.71 68.03
N LEU A 121 20.36 -53.51 68.83
CA LEU A 121 20.51 -53.46 70.28
C LEU A 121 21.82 -54.19 70.59
N GLU A 122 22.77 -53.46 71.19
CA GLU A 122 23.78 -53.85 72.20
C GLU A 122 24.92 -52.82 72.22
#